data_AF-X1JY61-F1
#
_entry.id   AF-X1JY61-F1
#
_cell.length_a   1.000
_cell.length_b   1.000
_cell.length_c   1.000
_cell.angle_alpha   90.00
_cell.angle_beta   90.00
_cell.angle_gamma   90.00
#
_symmetry.space_group_name_H-M   'P 1'
#
loop_
_entity.id
_entity.type
_entity.pdbx_description
1 polymer ?
#
loop_
_entity_poly.entity_id
_entity_poly.type
_entity_poly.pdbx_seq_one_letter_code
_entity_poly.pdbx_strand_id
1 'polypeptide(L)'
;MFIVKIPGINGLGETKGCEKAGNAMVEALKEIYSNERGAPIDTKLLDLEEIHLDNSNLEMSNNLIYKNSLEVFEEKPKTIFLGGDHSISFSTTRAFLEYCKK
;
A
#
# COMPACT_ATOMS: atom_id res chain seq x y z
N MET A 1 -10.47 9.23 0.09
CA MET A 1 -9.10 8.97 0.61
C MET A 1 -8.44 8.04 -0.39
N PHE A 2 -7.21 8.34 -0.80
CA PHE A 2 -6.52 7.55 -1.82
C PHE A 2 -5.68 6.47 -1.14
N ILE A 3 -5.91 5.21 -1.51
CA ILE A 3 -5.22 4.06 -0.95
C ILE A 3 -4.56 3.30 -2.09
N VAL A 4 -3.25 3.05 -1.93
CA VAL A 4 -2.47 2.24 -2.86
C VAL A 4 -2.12 0.94 -2.17
N LYS A 5 -2.67 -0.17 -2.67
CA LYS A 5 -2.32 -1.51 -2.20
C LYS A 5 -0.96 -1.91 -2.77
N ILE A 6 -0.12 -2.49 -1.92
CA ILE A 6 1.21 -3.00 -2.31
C ILE A 6 1.31 -4.48 -1.88
N PRO A 7 1.09 -5.44 -2.78
CA PRO A 7 1.13 -6.87 -2.48
C PRO A 7 2.57 -7.42 -2.43
N GLY A 8 3.50 -6.68 -1.82
CA GLY A 8 4.92 -7.02 -1.76
C GLY A 8 5.23 -8.06 -0.68
N ILE A 9 6.19 -8.94 -0.96
CA ILE A 9 6.72 -9.90 0.00
C ILE A 9 8.25 -9.77 0.08
N ASN A 10 8.85 -10.28 1.16
CA ASN A 10 10.30 -10.34 1.27
C ASN A 10 10.87 -11.63 0.66
N GLY A 11 12.19 -11.65 0.48
CA GLY A 11 12.92 -12.81 -0.05
C GLY A 11 13.24 -13.89 0.97
N LEU A 12 12.83 -13.74 2.23
CA LEU A 12 13.15 -14.69 3.30
C LEU A 12 12.14 -15.85 3.37
N GLY A 13 11.04 -15.77 2.61
CA GLY A 13 10.06 -16.85 2.48
C GLY A 13 9.08 -16.96 3.67
N GLU A 14 9.24 -16.15 4.70
CA GLU A 14 8.37 -16.11 5.88
C GLU A 14 7.12 -15.23 5.69
N THR A 15 7.08 -14.42 4.63
CA THR A 15 5.99 -13.45 4.39
C THR A 15 4.98 -13.91 3.35
N LYS A 16 4.90 -15.22 3.09
CA LYS A 16 3.86 -15.78 2.21
C LYS A 16 2.47 -15.47 2.80
N GLY A 17 1.59 -14.93 1.97
CA GLY A 17 0.26 -14.48 2.36
C GLY A 17 0.17 -12.97 2.60
N CYS A 18 1.29 -12.27 2.84
CA CYS A 18 1.30 -10.81 2.99
C CYS A 18 0.85 -10.10 1.69
N GLU A 19 1.02 -10.72 0.53
CA GLU A 19 0.51 -10.21 -0.75
C GLU A 19 -1.02 -10.05 -0.75
N LYS A 20 -1.74 -10.77 0.12
CA LYS A 20 -3.20 -10.72 0.24
C LYS A 20 -3.68 -9.69 1.27
N ALA A 21 -2.76 -9.11 2.05
CA ALA A 21 -3.09 -8.27 3.19
C ALA A 21 -3.92 -7.04 2.80
N GLY A 22 -3.59 -6.37 1.69
CA GLY A 22 -4.33 -5.17 1.25
C GLY A 22 -5.82 -5.46 0.99
N ASN A 23 -6.12 -6.54 0.27
CA ASN A 23 -7.51 -6.93 0.00
C ASN A 23 -8.23 -7.40 1.27
N ALA A 24 -7.55 -8.18 2.13
CA ALA A 24 -8.12 -8.65 3.39
C ALA A 24 -8.46 -7.47 4.34
N MET A 25 -7.60 -6.45 4.39
CA MET A 25 -7.86 -5.25 5.20
C MET A 25 -9.04 -4.46 4.68
N VAL A 26 -9.14 -4.24 3.36
CA VAL A 26 -10.30 -3.54 2.75
C VAL A 26 -11.61 -4.30 3.01
N GLU A 27 -11.59 -5.63 3.00
CA GLU A 27 -12.76 -6.43 3.36
C GLU A 27 -13.13 -6.27 4.84
N ALA A 28 -12.14 -6.35 5.73
CA ALA A 28 -12.33 -6.18 7.16
C ALA A 28 -12.87 -4.79 7.54
N LEU A 29 -12.61 -3.75 6.72
CA LEU A 29 -13.20 -2.41 6.92
C LEU A 29 -14.72 -2.42 6.90
N LYS A 30 -15.36 -3.40 6.24
CA LYS A 30 -16.83 -3.53 6.19
C LYS A 30 -17.43 -4.01 7.51
N GLU A 31 -16.61 -4.62 8.38
CA GLU A 31 -17.05 -5.21 9.65
C GLU A 31 -16.73 -4.32 10.87
N ILE A 32 -16.04 -3.19 10.66
CA ILE A 32 -15.65 -2.26 11.72
C ILE A 32 -16.28 -0.87 11.56
N TYR A 33 -16.21 -0.06 12.62
CA TYR A 33 -16.79 1.28 12.69
C TYR A 33 -15.71 2.35 12.80
N SER A 34 -15.97 3.53 12.22
CA SER A 34 -15.07 4.69 12.21
C SER A 34 -15.00 5.43 13.56
N ASN A 35 -15.98 5.21 14.44
CA ASN A 35 -16.04 5.83 15.76
C ASN A 35 -16.86 4.99 16.76
N GLU A 36 -16.81 5.38 18.03
CA GLU A 36 -17.50 4.71 19.15
C GLU A 36 -19.04 4.74 19.04
N ARG A 37 -19.60 5.58 18.17
CA ARG A 37 -21.05 5.64 17.92
C ARG A 37 -21.51 4.60 16.88
N GLY A 38 -20.60 3.78 16.37
CA GLY A 38 -20.92 2.76 15.38
C GLY A 38 -21.14 3.33 13.97
N ALA A 39 -20.52 4.47 13.63
CA ALA A 39 -20.62 4.99 12.26
C ALA A 39 -19.83 4.07 11.30
N PRO A 40 -20.47 3.43 10.31
CA PRO A 40 -19.80 2.48 9.42
C PRO A 40 -18.77 3.17 8.53
N ILE A 41 -17.75 2.43 8.11
CA ILE A 41 -16.79 2.89 7.10
C ILE A 41 -17.39 2.64 5.72
N ASP A 42 -17.66 3.70 4.96
CA ASP A 42 -18.09 3.57 3.57
C ASP A 42 -16.90 3.28 2.67
N THR A 43 -16.63 2.00 2.43
CA THR A 43 -15.53 1.55 1.57
C THR A 43 -15.69 1.97 0.12
N LYS A 44 -16.89 2.39 -0.32
CA LYS A 44 -17.14 2.86 -1.70
C LYS A 44 -16.57 4.26 -1.95
N LEU A 45 -16.27 5.01 -0.89
CA LEU A 45 -15.64 6.33 -0.96
C LEU A 45 -14.10 6.26 -0.97
N LEU A 46 -13.54 5.06 -0.90
CA LEU A 46 -12.11 4.82 -1.01
C LEU A 46 -11.74 4.75 -2.49
N ASP A 47 -10.76 5.56 -2.87
CA ASP A 47 -10.14 5.49 -4.20
C ASP A 47 -8.99 4.49 -4.09
N LEU A 48 -9.15 3.32 -4.70
CA LEU A 48 -8.30 2.15 -4.50
C LEU A 48 -7.50 1.85 -5.76
N GLU A 49 -6.18 1.91 -5.63
CA GLU A 49 -5.23 1.47 -6.66
C GLU A 49 -4.39 0.30 -6.13
N GLU A 50 -3.74 -0.43 -7.04
CA GLU A 50 -2.83 -1.52 -6.69
C GLU A 50 -1.58 -1.51 -7.58
N ILE A 51 -0.41 -1.53 -6.96
CA ILE A 51 0.85 -1.74 -7.67
C ILE A 51 0.97 -3.23 -7.97
N HIS A 52 0.97 -3.59 -9.25
CA HIS A 52 1.12 -4.97 -9.68
C HIS A 52 2.61 -5.35 -9.63
N LEU A 53 2.95 -6.35 -8.80
CA LEU A 53 4.32 -6.76 -8.52
C LEU A 53 4.62 -8.17 -9.01
N ASP A 54 5.86 -8.39 -9.41
CA ASP A 54 6.42 -9.73 -9.61
C ASP A 54 7.23 -10.13 -8.39
N ASN A 55 6.60 -10.86 -7.48
CA ASN A 55 7.23 -11.33 -6.24
C ASN A 55 8.32 -12.40 -6.48
N SER A 56 8.54 -12.86 -7.72
CA SER A 56 9.72 -13.66 -8.08
C SER A 56 10.96 -12.81 -8.38
N ASN A 57 10.77 -11.51 -8.64
CA ASN A 57 11.84 -10.55 -8.89
C ASN A 57 11.74 -9.33 -7.96
N LEU A 58 12.31 -9.47 -6.77
CA LEU A 58 12.23 -8.45 -5.70
C LEU A 58 12.90 -7.13 -6.07
N GLU A 59 13.96 -7.15 -6.88
CA GLU A 59 14.65 -5.94 -7.31
C GLU A 59 13.75 -5.11 -8.24
N MET A 60 13.15 -5.77 -9.25
CA MET A 60 12.20 -5.13 -10.14
C MET A 60 10.98 -4.61 -9.37
N SER A 61 10.43 -5.43 -8.46
CA SER A 61 9.29 -5.05 -7.63
C SER A 61 9.60 -3.85 -6.73
N ASN A 62 10.77 -3.80 -6.09
CA ASN A 62 11.18 -2.63 -5.30
C ASN A 62 11.28 -1.36 -6.14
N ASN A 63 11.86 -1.45 -7.34
CA ASN A 63 11.93 -0.31 -8.27
C ASN A 63 10.54 0.15 -8.73
N LEU A 64 9.61 -0.77 -8.98
CA LEU A 64 8.22 -0.45 -9.31
C LEU A 64 7.51 0.25 -8.15
N ILE A 65 7.65 -0.26 -6.92
CA ILE A 65 7.09 0.36 -5.72
C ILE A 65 7.61 1.79 -5.61
N TYR A 66 8.92 2.00 -5.72
CA TYR A 66 9.52 3.33 -5.61
C TYR A 66 9.00 4.30 -6.67
N LYS A 67 8.98 3.92 -7.96
CA LYS A 67 8.52 4.79 -9.06
C LYS A 67 7.05 5.18 -8.91
N ASN A 68 6.18 4.20 -8.68
CA ASN A 68 4.75 4.44 -8.48
C ASN A 68 4.51 5.29 -7.22
N SER A 69 5.27 5.05 -6.14
CA SER A 69 5.15 5.88 -4.93
C SER A 69 5.50 7.32 -5.21
N LEU A 70 6.57 7.58 -5.98
CA LEU A 70 6.99 8.94 -6.35
C LEU A 70 5.91 9.66 -7.16
N GLU A 71 5.35 9.00 -8.18
CA GLU A 71 4.23 9.52 -8.99
C GLU A 71 3.01 9.82 -8.11
N VAL A 72 2.65 8.89 -7.22
CA VAL A 72 1.54 9.05 -6.27
C VAL A 72 1.75 10.24 -5.33
N PHE A 73 2.97 10.49 -4.85
CA PHE A 73 3.25 11.66 -4.00
C PHE A 73 3.13 12.99 -4.76
N GLU A 74 3.40 12.99 -6.07
CA GLU A 74 3.27 14.18 -6.91
C GLU A 74 1.80 14.50 -7.24
N GLU A 75 0.95 13.49 -7.42
CA GLU A 75 -0.43 13.66 -7.90
C GLU A 75 -1.49 13.63 -6.79
N LYS A 76 -1.26 12.85 -5.73
CA LYS A 76 -2.30 12.49 -4.76
C LYS A 76 -1.90 12.95 -3.35
N PRO A 77 -2.48 14.05 -2.85
CA PRO A 77 -2.24 14.47 -1.47
C PRO A 77 -2.88 13.46 -0.49
N LYS A 78 -2.16 13.11 0.58
CA LYS A 78 -2.61 12.21 1.67
C LYS A 78 -2.95 10.78 1.19
N THR A 79 -1.96 10.10 0.66
CA THR A 79 -2.02 8.69 0.26
C THR A 79 -1.74 7.75 1.44
N ILE A 80 -2.49 6.65 1.52
CA ILE A 80 -2.19 5.51 2.40
C ILE A 80 -1.66 4.36 1.54
N PHE A 81 -0.48 3.84 1.88
CA PHE A 81 0.01 2.58 1.33
C PHE A 81 -0.45 1.43 2.23
N LEU A 82 -1.01 0.36 1.63
CA LEU A 82 -1.68 -0.70 2.37
C LEU A 82 -1.24 -2.10 1.93
N GLY A 83 -0.94 -2.96 2.90
CA GLY A 83 -0.65 -4.38 2.68
C GLY A 83 0.84 -4.70 2.59
N GLY A 84 1.15 -5.86 2.02
CA GLY A 84 2.51 -6.35 1.86
C GLY A 84 3.22 -6.65 3.18
N ASP A 85 4.47 -7.08 3.08
CA ASP A 85 5.35 -7.17 4.22
C ASP A 85 6.04 -5.82 4.50
N HIS A 86 6.69 -5.69 5.65
CA HIS A 86 7.32 -4.42 6.05
C HIS A 86 8.43 -3.93 5.10
N SER A 87 8.99 -4.79 4.25
CA SER A 87 10.01 -4.42 3.28
C SER A 87 9.56 -3.35 2.28
N ILE A 88 8.26 -3.25 1.98
CA ILE A 88 7.70 -2.22 1.09
C ILE A 88 7.95 -0.80 1.62
N SER A 89 8.11 -0.66 2.94
CA SER A 89 8.36 0.62 3.61
C SER A 89 9.67 1.26 3.13
N PHE A 90 10.66 0.47 2.72
CA PHE A 90 11.93 0.98 2.22
C PHE A 90 11.72 1.82 0.94
N SER A 91 11.06 1.23 -0.05
CA SER A 91 10.87 1.85 -1.37
C SER A 91 9.90 3.03 -1.30
N THR A 92 8.81 2.91 -0.54
CA THR A 92 7.84 3.99 -0.30
C THR A 92 8.46 5.17 0.45
N THR A 93 9.22 4.91 1.52
CA THR A 93 9.89 5.97 2.31
C THR A 93 10.99 6.65 1.49
N ARG A 94 11.76 5.89 0.71
CA ARG A 94 12.77 6.47 -0.20
C ARG A 94 12.13 7.45 -1.19
N ALA A 95 11.02 7.05 -1.82
CA ALA A 95 10.29 7.92 -2.73
C ALA A 95 9.77 9.19 -2.03
N PHE A 96 9.26 9.05 -0.80
CA PHE A 96 8.79 10.19 0.00
C PHE A 96 9.92 11.17 0.32
N LEU A 97 11.07 10.67 0.78
CA LEU A 97 12.23 11.51 1.10
C LEU A 97 12.79 12.23 -0.13
N GLU A 98 12.68 11.63 -1.31
CA GLU A 98 13.08 12.26 -2.57
C GLU A 98 12.09 13.34 -2.99
N TYR A 99 10.78 13.05 -2.92
CA TYR A 99 9.72 14.04 -3.12
C TYR A 99 9.91 15.28 -2.24
N CYS A 100 10.24 15.10 -0.95
CA CYS A 100 10.46 16.21 -0.02
C CYS A 100 11.74 17.04 -0.28
N LYS A 101 12.68 16.55 -1.11
CA LYS A 101 13.91 17.30 -1.46
C LYS A 101 13.74 18.20 -2.69
N LYS A 102 12.66 18.00 -3.46
CA LYS A 102 12.31 18.87 -4.59
C LYS A 102 11.76 20.20 -4.07
#